data_AF-A0A645GZ91-F1
#
_entry.id   AF-A0A645GZ91-F1
#
_cell.length_a   1.000
_cell.length_b   1.000
_cell.length_c   1.000
_cell.angle_alpha   90.00
_cell.angle_beta   90.00
_cell.angle_gamma   90.00
#
_symmetry.space_group_name_H-M   'P 1'
#
loop_
_entity.id
_entity.type
_entity.pdbx_description
1 polymer ?
#
loop_
_entity_poly.entity_id
_entity_poly.type
_entity_poly.pdbx_seq_one_letter_code
_entity_poly.pdbx_strand_id
1 'polypeptide(L)'
;MALTTHHFQLVPTEFIFRLGISRAGVPIPTVVEVLLMTFFFRLLREAGIRLPAPTGQTMSIVGALILGEAAVGAGLASQATIVMVSIVAISTFLIPNLYRAIGIWNNLILILAAMCGLPGFYTGVFILLAHMASLRSCGYPHLYPIGTMEALRYKDIIFRGDLNKISNILFDGDDNK
;
A
#
# COMPACT_ATOMS: atom_id res chain seq x y z
N MET A 1 -11.29 3.54 6.09
CA MET A 1 -12.03 2.54 6.88
C MET A 1 -11.98 2.83 8.36
N ALA A 2 -10.89 2.51 9.08
CA ALA A 2 -10.85 2.65 10.54
C ALA A 2 -11.34 4.02 11.08
N LEU A 3 -10.95 5.12 10.43
CA LEU A 3 -11.41 6.48 10.77
C LEU A 3 -12.85 6.76 10.31
N THR A 4 -13.22 6.30 9.13
CA THR A 4 -14.52 6.57 8.49
C THR A 4 -15.65 5.63 8.92
N THR A 5 -15.37 4.58 9.68
CA THR A 5 -16.39 3.63 10.19
C THR A 5 -16.43 3.56 11.70
N HIS A 6 -15.30 3.73 12.40
CA HIS A 6 -15.23 3.57 13.85
C HIS A 6 -14.83 4.85 14.61
N HIS A 7 -14.06 5.76 14.00
CA HIS A 7 -13.49 6.92 14.71
C HIS A 7 -13.67 8.24 13.96
N PHE A 8 -14.94 8.65 13.78
CA PHE A 8 -15.28 9.91 13.11
C PHE A 8 -14.74 11.15 13.84
N GLN A 9 -14.61 11.11 15.17
CA GLN A 9 -14.13 12.23 15.99
C GLN A 9 -12.69 12.67 15.68
N LEU A 10 -11.89 11.84 15.02
CA LEU A 10 -10.51 12.18 14.64
C LEU A 10 -10.42 13.04 13.38
N VAL A 11 -11.53 13.22 12.65
CA VAL A 11 -11.59 13.98 11.40
C VAL A 11 -12.25 15.33 11.67
N PRO A 12 -11.75 16.45 11.10
CA PRO A 12 -12.42 17.75 11.22
C PRO A 12 -13.87 17.68 10.70
N THR A 13 -14.78 18.37 11.40
CA THR A 13 -16.23 18.32 11.14
C THR A 13 -16.61 18.73 9.72
N GLU A 14 -15.91 19.71 9.14
CA GLU A 14 -16.09 20.15 7.75
C GLU A 14 -15.91 19.02 6.73
N PHE A 15 -14.92 18.14 6.96
CA PHE A 15 -14.66 17.00 6.09
C PHE A 15 -15.70 15.90 6.25
N ILE A 16 -16.21 15.69 7.46
CA ILE A 16 -17.25 14.68 7.74
C ILE A 16 -18.54 15.03 7.03
N PHE A 17 -18.94 16.31 7.03
CA PHE A 17 -20.14 16.76 6.32
C PHE A 17 -20.06 16.49 4.81
N ARG A 18 -18.92 16.82 4.19
CA ARG A 18 -18.67 16.55 2.77
C ARG A 18 -18.67 15.04 2.46
N LEU A 19 -18.05 14.24 3.33
CA LEU A 19 -18.08 12.77 3.23
C LEU A 19 -19.50 12.23 3.33
N GLY A 20 -20.30 12.72 4.28
CA GLY A 20 -21.70 12.35 4.45
C GLY A 20 -22.54 12.63 3.20
N ILE A 21 -22.42 13.83 2.62
CA ILE A 21 -23.10 14.20 1.38
C ILE A 21 -22.66 13.29 0.22
N SER A 22 -21.36 13.01 0.08
CA SER A 22 -20.85 12.14 -0.98
C SER A 22 -21.32 10.68 -0.87
N ARG A 23 -21.75 10.25 0.32
CA ARG A 23 -22.24 8.88 0.60
C ARG A 23 -23.76 8.78 0.53
N ALA A 24 -24.49 9.89 0.46
CA ALA A 24 -25.95 9.90 0.45
C ALA A 24 -26.58 9.13 -0.72
N GLY A 25 -25.86 9.00 -1.84
CA GLY A 25 -26.30 8.25 -3.02
C GLY A 25 -25.86 6.78 -3.07
N VAL A 26 -25.14 6.27 -2.07
CA VAL A 26 -24.51 4.93 -2.12
C VAL A 26 -25.12 4.01 -1.06
N PRO A 27 -25.92 3.01 -1.45
CA PRO A 27 -26.59 2.11 -0.50
C PRO A 27 -25.66 1.01 0.06
N ILE A 28 -24.45 0.87 -0.50
CA ILE A 28 -23.50 -0.21 -0.18
C ILE A 28 -22.63 0.18 1.05
N PRO A 29 -22.34 -0.76 1.97
CA PRO A 29 -21.40 -0.50 3.06
C PRO A 29 -20.00 -0.20 2.52
N THR A 30 -19.29 0.73 3.16
CA THR A 30 -17.99 1.24 2.69
C THR A 30 -16.95 0.13 2.49
N VAL A 31 -17.01 -0.92 3.32
CA VAL A 31 -16.12 -2.09 3.23
C VAL A 31 -16.27 -2.79 1.88
N VAL A 32 -17.50 -3.07 1.45
CA VAL A 32 -17.80 -3.75 0.19
C VAL A 32 -17.46 -2.86 -0.99
N GLU A 33 -17.78 -1.57 -0.88
CA GLU A 33 -17.45 -0.54 -1.88
C GLU A 33 -15.94 -0.52 -2.19
N VAL A 34 -15.07 -0.46 -1.18
CA VAL A 34 -13.62 -0.44 -1.38
C VAL A 34 -13.09 -1.79 -1.85
N LEU A 35 -13.59 -2.91 -1.31
CA LEU A 35 -13.14 -4.24 -1.73
C LEU A 35 -13.44 -4.46 -3.23
N LEU A 36 -14.65 -4.10 -3.66
CA LEU A 36 -15.09 -4.19 -5.05
C LEU A 36 -14.29 -3.26 -5.97
N MET A 37 -14.06 -2.00 -5.57
CA MET A 37 -13.24 -1.08 -6.35
C MET A 37 -11.77 -1.53 -6.44
N THR A 38 -11.17 -1.94 -5.32
CA THR A 38 -9.81 -2.49 -5.30
C THR A 38 -9.71 -3.73 -6.18
N PHE A 39 -10.73 -4.59 -6.21
CA PHE A 39 -10.79 -5.75 -7.10
C PHE A 39 -10.82 -5.34 -8.59
N PHE A 40 -11.69 -4.40 -8.97
CA PHE A 40 -11.75 -3.94 -10.35
C PHE A 40 -10.47 -3.26 -10.82
N PHE A 41 -9.84 -2.41 -10.00
CA PHE A 41 -8.55 -1.81 -10.34
C PHE A 41 -7.44 -2.84 -10.52
N ARG A 42 -7.46 -3.93 -9.74
CA ARG A 42 -6.51 -5.04 -9.91
C ARG A 42 -6.75 -5.82 -11.20
N LEU A 43 -8.01 -6.09 -11.54
CA LEU A 43 -8.37 -6.72 -12.81
C LEU A 43 -7.95 -5.86 -14.00
N LEU A 44 -8.23 -4.56 -13.94
CA LEU A 44 -7.85 -3.61 -14.96
C LEU A 44 -6.34 -3.59 -15.18
N ARG A 45 -5.57 -3.59 -14.09
CA ARG A 45 -4.11 -3.66 -14.16
C ARG A 45 -3.61 -4.99 -14.73
N GLU A 46 -4.19 -6.12 -14.32
CA GLU A 46 -3.81 -7.45 -14.81
C GLU A 46 -4.13 -7.60 -16.31
N ALA A 47 -5.24 -7.02 -16.77
CA ALA A 47 -5.56 -6.93 -18.19
C ALA A 47 -4.56 -6.04 -18.93
N GLY A 48 -4.22 -4.87 -18.37
CA GLY A 48 -3.27 -3.92 -18.95
C GLY A 48 -1.88 -4.52 -19.17
N ILE A 49 -1.36 -5.32 -18.22
CA ILE A 49 -0.04 -5.96 -18.35
C ILE A 49 -0.03 -7.17 -19.31
N ARG A 50 -1.20 -7.77 -19.57
CA ARG A 50 -1.33 -8.92 -20.50
C ARG A 50 -1.48 -8.50 -21.95
N LEU A 51 -1.90 -7.26 -22.20
CA LEU A 51 -2.05 -6.72 -23.55
C LEU A 51 -0.70 -6.19 -24.07
N PRO A 52 -0.46 -6.23 -25.40
CA PRO A 52 0.72 -5.64 -26.01
C PRO A 52 0.86 -4.14 -25.67
N ALA A 53 2.09 -3.67 -25.47
CA ALA A 53 2.40 -2.31 -24.97
C ALA A 53 1.59 -1.14 -25.59
N PRO A 54 1.38 -1.05 -26.93
CA PRO A 54 0.62 0.08 -27.50
C PRO A 54 -0.88 0.05 -27.19
N THR A 55 -1.47 -1.12 -26.98
CA THR A 55 -2.91 -1.27 -26.68
C THR A 55 -3.19 -1.39 -25.20
N GLY A 56 -2.26 -1.98 -24.43
CA GLY A 56 -2.40 -2.15 -22.98
C GLY A 56 -2.42 -0.84 -22.20
N GLN A 57 -1.56 0.12 -22.54
CA GLN A 57 -1.54 1.42 -21.87
C GLN A 57 -2.83 2.22 -22.15
N THR A 58 -3.27 2.27 -23.41
CA THR A 58 -4.49 2.97 -23.82
C THR A 58 -5.72 2.36 -23.14
N MET A 59 -5.85 1.02 -23.13
CA MET A 59 -6.95 0.33 -22.45
C MET A 59 -6.94 0.55 -20.93
N SER A 60 -5.76 0.61 -20.30
CA SER A 60 -5.66 0.88 -18.87
C SER A 60 -6.13 2.30 -18.51
N ILE A 61 -5.81 3.31 -19.32
CA ILE A 61 -6.23 4.70 -19.06
C ILE A 61 -7.73 4.85 -19.28
N VAL A 62 -8.22 4.40 -20.44
CA VAL A 62 -9.64 4.49 -20.81
C VAL A 62 -10.50 3.68 -19.84
N GLY A 63 -10.07 2.47 -19.49
CA GLY A 63 -10.77 1.62 -18.53
C GLY A 63 -10.86 2.26 -17.15
N ALA A 64 -9.81 2.91 -16.65
CA ALA A 64 -9.79 3.47 -15.31
C ALA A 64 -10.70 4.70 -15.21
N LEU A 65 -10.71 5.53 -16.26
CA LEU A 65 -11.58 6.70 -16.35
C LEU A 65 -13.06 6.29 -16.45
N ILE A 66 -13.39 5.39 -17.37
CA ILE A 66 -14.78 4.93 -17.58
C ILE A 66 -15.29 4.18 -16.35
N LEU A 67 -14.47 3.31 -15.75
CA LEU A 67 -14.83 2.60 -14.53
C LEU A 67 -15.12 3.57 -13.39
N GLY A 68 -14.28 4.59 -13.21
CA GLY A 68 -14.46 5.61 -12.16
C GLY A 68 -15.75 6.40 -12.33
N GLU A 69 -15.97 6.96 -13.52
CA GLU A 69 -17.19 7.73 -13.83
C GLU A 69 -18.46 6.87 -13.72
N ALA A 70 -18.45 5.66 -14.29
CA ALA A 70 -19.59 4.75 -14.21
C ALA A 70 -19.86 4.28 -12.78
N ALA A 71 -18.82 4.07 -11.97
CA ALA A 71 -18.95 3.67 -10.57
C ALA A 71 -19.62 4.75 -9.71
N VAL A 72 -19.25 6.03 -9.90
CA VAL A 72 -19.91 7.16 -9.22
C VAL A 72 -21.33 7.34 -9.75
N GLY A 73 -21.50 7.36 -11.07
CA GLY A 73 -22.79 7.60 -11.73
C GLY A 73 -23.84 6.53 -11.41
N ALA A 74 -23.43 5.27 -11.25
CA ALA A 74 -24.32 4.17 -10.86
C ALA A 74 -24.57 4.09 -9.33
N GLY A 75 -23.93 4.95 -8.53
CA GLY A 75 -24.03 4.89 -7.07
C GLY A 75 -23.40 3.65 -6.44
N LEU A 76 -22.49 2.97 -7.16
CA LEU A 76 -21.77 1.79 -6.65
C LEU A 76 -20.68 2.20 -5.65
N ALA A 77 -20.07 3.37 -5.86
CA ALA A 77 -19.09 3.94 -4.96
C ALA A 77 -19.22 5.47 -4.89
N SER A 78 -18.87 6.01 -3.74
CA SER A 78 -18.80 7.43 -3.44
C SER A 78 -17.52 8.02 -4.01
N GLN A 79 -17.58 9.31 -4.37
CA GLN A 79 -16.43 10.00 -4.96
C GLN A 79 -15.19 9.97 -4.05
N ALA A 80 -15.39 10.06 -2.74
CA ALA A 80 -14.29 10.05 -1.77
C ALA A 80 -13.56 8.70 -1.71
N THR A 81 -14.28 7.57 -1.75
CA THR A 81 -13.64 6.24 -1.70
C THR A 81 -12.89 5.93 -2.99
N ILE A 82 -13.42 6.33 -4.16
CA ILE A 82 -12.75 6.14 -5.44
C ILE A 82 -11.42 6.88 -5.48
N VAL A 83 -11.37 8.11 -4.96
CA VAL A 83 -10.11 8.86 -4.84
C VAL A 83 -9.11 8.09 -3.96
N MET A 84 -9.54 7.61 -2.79
CA MET A 84 -8.67 6.85 -1.89
C MET A 84 -8.16 5.56 -2.53
N VAL A 85 -9.02 4.80 -3.22
CA VAL A 85 -8.64 3.56 -3.92
C VAL A 85 -7.70 3.86 -5.09
N SER A 86 -7.93 4.95 -5.81
CA SER A 86 -7.07 5.37 -6.92
C SER A 86 -5.65 5.69 -6.45
N ILE A 87 -5.50 6.39 -5.31
CA ILE A 87 -4.19 6.66 -4.72
C ILE A 87 -3.46 5.35 -4.40
N VAL A 88 -4.14 4.40 -3.74
CA VAL A 88 -3.58 3.08 -3.41
C VAL A 88 -3.20 2.29 -4.66
N ALA A 89 -4.05 2.34 -5.70
CA ALA A 89 -3.79 1.69 -6.98
C ALA A 89 -2.55 2.28 -7.66
N ILE A 90 -2.42 3.61 -7.69
CA ILE A 90 -1.25 4.32 -8.23
C ILE A 90 0.02 3.97 -7.45
N SER A 91 -0.03 3.94 -6.11
CA SER A 91 1.11 3.54 -5.28
C SER A 91 1.62 2.13 -5.59
N THR A 92 0.73 1.23 -6.02
CA THR A 92 1.10 -0.15 -6.37
C THR A 92 1.94 -0.22 -7.65
N PHE A 93 1.97 0.83 -8.48
CA PHE A 93 2.86 0.90 -9.66
C PHE A 93 4.31 1.24 -9.32
N LEU A 94 4.58 1.79 -8.12
CA LEU A 94 5.93 2.19 -7.73
C LEU A 94 6.89 1.00 -7.58
N ILE A 95 6.37 -0.16 -7.15
CA ILE A 95 7.15 -1.38 -6.92
C ILE A 95 6.48 -2.53 -7.68
N PRO A 96 6.75 -2.68 -9.00
CA PRO A 96 6.05 -3.65 -9.83
C PRO A 96 6.34 -5.09 -9.42
N ASN A 97 7.53 -5.41 -8.91
CA ASN A 97 7.91 -6.79 -8.57
C ASN A 97 7.11 -7.39 -7.41
N LEU A 98 6.64 -6.55 -6.47
CA LEU A 98 5.98 -7.00 -5.24
C LEU A 98 4.45 -6.82 -5.29
N TYR A 99 3.87 -6.40 -6.42
CA TYR A 99 2.47 -5.99 -6.47
C TYR A 99 1.48 -7.08 -6.05
N ARG A 100 1.75 -8.36 -6.36
CA ARG A 100 0.87 -9.49 -6.00
C ARG A 100 0.86 -9.71 -4.50
N ALA A 101 2.05 -9.71 -3.89
CA ALA A 101 2.22 -9.85 -2.45
C ALA A 101 1.58 -8.68 -1.70
N ILE A 102 1.85 -7.44 -2.15
CA ILE A 102 1.25 -6.22 -1.58
C ILE A 102 -0.27 -6.25 -1.71
N GLY A 103 -0.81 -6.70 -2.85
CA GLY A 103 -2.26 -6.80 -3.05
C GLY A 103 -2.95 -7.79 -2.11
N ILE A 104 -2.29 -8.90 -1.75
CA ILE A 104 -2.82 -9.87 -0.78
C ILE A 104 -2.82 -9.26 0.63
N TRP A 105 -1.69 -8.65 1.02
CA TRP A 105 -1.58 -7.98 2.32
C TRP A 105 -2.54 -6.80 2.48
N ASN A 106 -2.75 -6.02 1.42
CA ASN A 106 -3.71 -4.92 1.43
C ASN A 106 -5.13 -5.42 1.71
N ASN A 107 -5.57 -6.46 0.99
CA ASN A 107 -6.89 -7.06 1.23
C ASN A 107 -7.01 -7.63 2.65
N LEU A 108 -5.95 -8.25 3.18
CA LEU A 108 -5.94 -8.81 4.54
C LEU A 108 -6.07 -7.72 5.61
N ILE A 109 -5.26 -6.65 5.51
CA ILE A 109 -5.31 -5.50 6.43
C ILE A 109 -6.65 -4.77 6.31
N LEU A 110 -7.21 -4.66 5.10
CA LEU A 110 -8.52 -4.06 4.86
C LEU A 110 -9.62 -4.80 5.62
N ILE A 111 -9.63 -6.14 5.55
CA ILE A 111 -10.61 -6.99 6.26
C ILE A 111 -10.46 -6.85 7.78
N LEU A 112 -9.22 -6.90 8.28
CA LEU A 112 -8.94 -6.71 9.72
C LEU A 112 -9.38 -5.32 10.20
N ALA A 113 -9.10 -4.27 9.43
CA ALA A 113 -9.51 -2.90 9.75
C ALA A 113 -11.03 -2.69 9.62
N ALA A 114 -11.72 -3.47 8.78
CA ALA A 114 -13.17 -3.44 8.66
C ALA A 114 -13.87 -4.10 9.85
N MET A 115 -13.31 -5.19 10.39
CA MET A 115 -13.90 -5.90 11.54
C MET A 115 -13.61 -5.21 12.88
N CYS A 116 -12.38 -4.74 13.08
CA CYS A 116 -11.93 -4.22 14.37
C CYS A 116 -11.58 -2.71 14.37
N GLY A 117 -11.65 -2.00 13.24
CA GLY A 117 -11.31 -0.58 13.16
C GLY A 117 -9.81 -0.29 13.31
N LEU A 118 -9.46 0.74 14.09
CA LEU A 118 -8.06 1.14 14.35
C LEU A 118 -7.20 0.01 14.93
N PRO A 119 -7.61 -0.74 15.97
CA PRO A 119 -6.79 -1.83 16.48
C PRO A 119 -6.58 -2.96 15.46
N GLY A 120 -7.56 -3.22 14.59
CA GLY A 120 -7.40 -4.16 13.49
C GLY A 120 -6.34 -3.73 12.47
N PHE A 121 -6.32 -2.44 12.14
CA PHE A 121 -5.30 -1.85 11.28
C PHE A 121 -3.89 -1.99 11.89
N TYR A 122 -3.69 -1.58 13.15
CA TYR A 122 -2.39 -1.69 13.82
C TYR A 122 -1.92 -3.13 13.91
N THR A 123 -2.81 -4.05 14.29
CA THR A 123 -2.50 -5.48 14.38
C THR A 123 -2.07 -6.03 13.01
N GLY A 124 -2.78 -5.70 11.94
CA GLY A 124 -2.41 -6.11 10.58
C GLY A 124 -1.04 -5.58 10.15
N VAL A 125 -0.72 -4.33 10.49
CA VAL A 125 0.60 -3.73 10.23
C VAL A 125 1.70 -4.43 11.05
N PHE A 126 1.47 -4.75 12.33
CA PHE A 126 2.45 -5.48 13.13
C PHE A 126 2.71 -6.89 12.60
N ILE A 127 1.66 -7.60 12.16
CA ILE A 127 1.79 -8.92 11.54
C ILE A 127 2.59 -8.84 10.24
N LEU A 128 2.36 -7.80 9.42
CA LEU A 128 3.15 -7.53 8.21
C LEU A 128 4.64 -7.28 8.55
N LEU A 129 4.92 -6.45 9.54
CA LEU A 129 6.29 -6.14 9.97
C LEU A 129 7.00 -7.38 10.52
N ALA A 130 6.31 -8.17 11.34
CA ALA A 130 6.84 -9.43 11.86
C ALA A 130 7.14 -10.44 10.73
N HIS A 131 6.25 -10.52 9.73
CA HIS A 131 6.48 -11.36 8.56
C HIS A 131 7.72 -10.90 7.78
N MET A 132 7.84 -9.59 7.53
CA MET A 132 9.04 -9.02 6.89
C MET A 132 10.31 -9.29 7.69
N ALA A 133 10.26 -9.27 9.02
CA ALA A 133 11.42 -9.55 9.88
C ALA A 133 11.89 -11.01 9.79
N SER A 134 10.96 -11.93 9.56
CA SER A 134 11.27 -13.35 9.36
C SER A 134 11.89 -13.66 8.00
N LEU A 135 11.70 -12.80 6.99
CA LEU A 135 12.29 -12.98 5.68
C LEU A 135 13.80 -12.72 5.74
N ARG A 136 14.59 -13.62 5.15
CA ARG A 136 16.04 -13.45 4.99
C ARG A 136 16.36 -13.16 3.52
N SER A 137 17.12 -12.11 3.27
CA SER A 137 17.66 -11.73 1.96
C SER A 137 19.17 -11.91 1.97
N CYS A 138 19.70 -12.84 1.17
CA CYS A 138 21.14 -13.12 1.07
C CYS A 138 21.83 -13.32 2.45
N GLY A 139 21.19 -14.07 3.36
CA GLY A 139 21.73 -14.38 4.68
C GLY A 139 21.39 -13.38 5.80
N TYR A 140 20.96 -12.15 5.45
CA TYR A 140 20.60 -11.11 6.43
C TYR A 140 19.08 -10.93 6.55
N PRO A 141 18.54 -10.52 7.71
CA PRO A 141 17.13 -10.17 7.85
C PRO A 141 16.71 -9.09 6.85
N HIS A 142 15.50 -9.19 6.27
CA HIS A 142 15.02 -8.25 5.27
C HIS A 142 14.88 -6.80 5.81
N LEU A 143 14.66 -6.65 7.13
CA LEU A 143 14.66 -5.36 7.81
C LEU A 143 16.05 -4.86 8.20
N TYR A 144 17.15 -5.52 7.84
CA TYR A 144 18.48 -5.01 8.12
C TYR A 144 18.65 -3.61 7.46
N PRO A 145 19.02 -2.53 8.18
CA PRO A 145 19.58 -2.45 9.55
C PRO A 145 18.58 -1.98 10.63
N ILE A 146 17.29 -1.81 10.32
CA ILE A 146 16.23 -1.22 11.17
C ILE A 146 15.98 -2.02 12.48
N GLY A 147 16.64 -3.18 12.68
CA GLY A 147 16.57 -3.98 13.91
C GLY A 147 17.89 -4.62 14.37
N THR A 148 19.06 -4.22 13.84
CA THR A 148 20.38 -4.73 14.27
C THR A 148 21.14 -3.68 15.05
N MET A 149 21.68 -4.05 16.22
CA MET A 149 22.47 -3.18 17.12
C MET A 149 23.93 -2.97 16.67
N GLU A 150 24.34 -3.50 15.51
CA GLU A 150 25.67 -3.23 14.97
C GLU A 150 25.73 -1.76 14.51
N ALA A 151 26.40 -0.95 15.32
CA ALA A 151 26.61 0.49 15.16
C ALA A 151 27.26 0.92 13.83
N LEU A 152 27.72 -0.02 13.00
CA LEU A 152 28.42 0.25 11.75
C LEU A 152 27.56 0.85 10.63
N ARG A 153 26.21 0.81 10.67
CA ARG A 153 25.39 1.17 9.49
C ARG A 153 24.23 2.15 9.68
N TYR A 154 23.98 2.70 10.87
CA TYR A 154 22.97 3.77 10.98
C TYR A 154 23.38 5.05 10.24
N LYS A 155 24.69 5.36 10.25
CA LYS A 155 25.22 6.55 9.56
C LYS A 155 25.01 6.48 8.03
N ASP A 156 25.04 5.27 7.47
CA ASP A 156 24.95 5.00 6.04
C ASP A 156 23.50 5.08 5.49
N ILE A 157 22.49 5.04 6.37
CA ILE A 157 21.06 5.21 6.00
C ILE A 157 20.73 6.68 5.77
N ILE A 158 21.29 7.58 6.58
CA ILE A 158 21.03 9.03 6.51
C ILE A 158 22.06 9.73 5.62
N PHE A 159 23.32 9.26 5.64
CA PHE A 159 24.42 9.84 4.88
C PHE A 159 25.34 8.73 4.37
N ARG A 160 25.17 8.33 3.10
CA ARG A 160 26.02 7.31 2.48
C ARG A 160 27.47 7.81 2.43
N GLY A 161 28.37 7.12 3.12
CA GLY A 161 29.81 7.45 3.14
C GLY A 161 30.52 7.03 1.85
N ASP A 162 31.74 7.53 1.64
CA ASP A 162 32.59 7.13 0.49
C ASP A 162 32.96 5.63 0.58
N LEU A 163 32.77 4.91 -0.52
CA LEU A 163 32.95 3.47 -0.68
C LEU A 163 34.38 3.02 -0.36
N ASN A 164 35.38 3.88 -0.57
CA ASN A 164 36.78 3.58 -0.28
C ASN A 164 37.06 3.35 1.22
N LYS A 165 36.31 4.00 2.12
CA LYS A 165 36.45 3.78 3.57
C LYS A 165 35.86 2.45 4.02
N ILE A 166 34.88 1.93 3.30
CA ILE A 166 34.18 0.67 3.61
C ILE A 166 35.03 -0.53 3.17
N SER A 167 35.68 -0.40 2.01
CA SER A 167 36.63 -1.40 1.48
C SER A 167 37.76 -1.69 2.47
N ASN A 168 38.44 -0.65 2.96
CA ASN A 168 39.62 -0.84 3.81
C ASN A 168 39.29 -1.55 5.14
N ILE A 169 38.10 -1.37 5.71
CA ILE A 169 37.70 -2.04 6.97
C ILE A 169 37.48 -3.54 6.77
N LEU A 170 37.09 -3.98 5.57
CA LEU A 170 36.92 -5.40 5.25
C LEU A 170 38.26 -6.12 5.06
N PHE A 171 39.28 -5.43 4.54
CA PHE A 171 40.61 -5.99 4.33
C PHE A 171 41.49 -5.92 5.60
N ASP A 172 41.40 -4.84 6.39
CA ASP A 172 42.18 -4.66 7.63
C ASP A 172 41.69 -5.58 8.79
N GLY A 173 40.49 -6.16 8.65
CA GLY A 173 39.94 -7.15 9.57
C GLY A 173 40.42 -8.58 9.33
N ASP A 174 41.02 -8.87 8.18
CA ASP A 174 41.60 -10.18 7.84
C ASP A 174 43.11 -10.25 8.19
N ASP A 175 43.78 -9.10 8.29
CA ASP A 175 45.20 -8.98 8.66
C ASP A 175 45.47 -9.11 10.19
N ASN A 176 44.40 -9.23 11.01
CA ASN A 176 44.50 -9.44 12.47
C ASN A 176 43.97 -10.82 12.91
N LYS A 177 44.25 -11.85 12.12
CA LYS A 177 44.15 -13.27 12.52
C LYS A 177 45.40 -14.07 12.21
#